data_AF-A0A847HZY6-F1
#
_entry.id   AF-A0A847HZY6-F1
#
_cell.length_a   1.000
_cell.length_b   1.000
_cell.length_c   1.000
_cell.angle_alpha   90.00
_cell.angle_beta   90.00
_cell.angle_gamma   90.00
#
_symmetry.space_group_name_H-M   'P 1'
#
loop_
_entity.id
_entity.type
_entity.pdbx_description
1 polymer ?
#
loop_
_entity_poly.entity_id
_entity_poly.type
_entity_poly.pdbx_seq_one_letter_code
_entity_poly.pdbx_strand_id
1 'polypeptide(L)'
;MADTGEAKVRGRCGCGRRYRILHAQPDQVVTCPNCGRSIIVTRADLKAAGAGEMLVPLQPEQVVLREALLVDEVELRPAPAGSEPGLTGRQVHTHEAALLADALEPNRQIVHGAGAYSPGAPRSGPAEGAPVRPAAFLLDMLASFWFAGRPRNALVLAITALVFTVPLLILGRPVIGYLVFLLTALLEFLLFLHALQFFWHVMTETAMGEDDLSVVPRGWDWIEDALKPLGWLLLITLLCSVPAIAAVWYAPRGQYREPLIWAAVLLGTFVWPIALLSVALANGRVLLRPDLLVRSVWGIGPAYFVAWFVVLALVAAIVIFIGLSPGAMGWPSAVATVYPIAAGEMVFYLAYVLFRTLGLLFRHFGGRLPWRV
;
A
#
# COMPACT_ATOMS: atom_id res chain seq x y z
N MET A 1 23.59 57.72 -15.63
CA MET A 1 22.54 56.70 -15.74
C MET A 1 23.21 55.37 -15.50
N ALA A 2 23.08 54.84 -14.27
CA ALA A 2 23.63 53.53 -13.92
C ALA A 2 22.75 52.46 -14.57
N ASP A 3 23.37 51.58 -15.34
CA ASP A 3 22.74 50.41 -15.94
C ASP A 3 22.14 49.57 -14.80
N THR A 4 20.81 49.61 -14.63
CA THR A 4 20.10 48.79 -13.66
C THR A 4 20.08 47.36 -14.17
N GLY A 5 21.26 46.74 -14.14
CA GLY A 5 21.45 45.34 -14.48
C GLY A 5 20.46 44.50 -13.67
N GLU A 6 19.65 43.72 -14.37
CA GLU A 6 18.64 42.86 -13.77
C GLU A 6 19.28 41.95 -12.72
N ALA A 7 18.99 42.21 -11.44
CA ALA A 7 19.53 41.41 -10.35
C ALA A 7 18.99 39.98 -10.46
N LYS A 8 19.88 39.05 -10.79
CA LYS A 8 19.57 37.63 -10.97
C LYS A 8 20.08 36.84 -9.77
N VAL A 9 19.16 36.37 -8.95
CA VAL A 9 19.47 35.58 -7.76
C VAL A 9 19.36 34.09 -8.09
N ARG A 10 20.40 33.32 -7.74
CA ARG A 10 20.38 31.85 -7.81
C ARG A 10 20.57 31.27 -6.42
N GLY A 11 19.74 30.31 -6.05
CA GLY A 11 19.85 29.65 -4.76
C GLY A 11 19.38 28.21 -4.78
N ARG A 12 19.54 27.54 -3.64
CA ARG A 12 19.00 26.20 -3.40
C ARG A 12 18.03 26.26 -2.23
N CYS A 13 16.83 25.72 -2.41
CA CYS A 13 15.86 25.58 -1.33
C CYS A 13 16.30 24.46 -0.37
N GLY A 14 15.82 24.47 0.88
CA GLY A 14 16.08 23.40 1.86
C GLY A 14 15.66 22.01 1.39
N CYS A 15 14.67 21.91 0.49
CA CYS A 15 14.30 20.65 -0.18
C CYS A 15 15.29 20.18 -1.27
N GLY A 16 16.43 20.88 -1.45
CA GLY A 16 17.46 20.56 -2.45
C GLY A 16 17.20 21.13 -3.85
N ARG A 17 16.01 21.66 -4.15
CA ARG A 17 15.69 22.20 -5.48
C ARG A 17 16.38 23.54 -5.73
N ARG A 18 17.00 23.69 -6.91
CA ARG A 18 17.61 24.95 -7.36
C ARG A 18 16.53 25.88 -7.89
N TYR A 19 16.63 27.16 -7.57
CA TYR A 19 15.73 28.20 -8.09
C TYR A 19 16.53 29.37 -8.66
N ARG A 20 15.87 30.12 -9.55
CA ARG A 20 16.40 31.33 -10.18
C ARG A 20 15.31 32.39 -10.16
N ILE A 21 15.61 33.54 -9.55
CA ILE A 21 14.71 34.69 -9.50
C ILE A 21 15.27 35.73 -10.47
N LEU A 22 14.43 36.15 -11.42
CA LEU A 22 14.74 37.24 -12.35
C LEU A 22 14.16 38.52 -11.76
N HIS A 23 14.89 39.64 -11.91
CA HIS A 23 14.48 40.95 -11.38
C HIS A 23 14.19 40.93 -9.88
N ALA A 24 15.06 40.29 -9.10
CA ALA A 24 14.86 40.15 -7.67
C ALA A 24 14.87 41.53 -6.98
N GLN A 25 13.84 41.81 -6.19
CA GLN A 25 13.73 43.04 -5.39
C GLN A 25 14.00 42.75 -3.92
N PRO A 26 14.52 43.73 -3.15
CA PRO A 26 14.68 43.57 -1.71
C PRO A 26 13.31 43.34 -1.07
N ASP A 27 13.26 42.44 -0.10
CA ASP A 27 12.09 42.02 0.66
C ASP A 27 11.02 41.28 -0.17
N GLN A 28 11.37 40.86 -1.40
CA GLN A 28 10.50 40.04 -2.24
C GLN A 28 10.36 38.62 -1.66
N VAL A 29 9.13 38.18 -1.47
CA VAL A 29 8.82 36.81 -1.02
C VAL A 29 8.61 35.91 -2.24
N VAL A 30 9.40 34.85 -2.35
CA VAL A 30 9.30 33.86 -3.43
C VAL A 30 8.99 32.48 -2.85
N THR A 31 7.96 31.83 -3.36
CA THR A 31 7.53 30.51 -2.88
C THR A 31 8.17 29.40 -3.71
N CYS A 32 8.80 28.42 -3.05
CA CYS A 32 9.33 27.24 -3.73
C CYS A 32 8.18 26.39 -4.30
N PRO A 33 8.16 26.09 -5.62
CA PRO A 33 7.07 25.34 -6.23
C PRO A 33 7.03 23.86 -5.78
N ASN A 34 8.10 23.36 -5.15
CA ASN A 34 8.18 21.95 -4.76
C ASN A 34 7.72 21.68 -3.33
N CYS A 35 8.06 22.56 -2.39
CA CYS A 35 7.79 22.36 -0.97
C CYS A 35 6.97 23.48 -0.33
N GLY A 36 6.56 24.49 -1.11
CA GLY A 36 5.77 25.62 -0.61
C GLY A 36 6.52 26.58 0.31
N ARG A 37 7.82 26.36 0.59
CA ARG A 37 8.63 27.24 1.46
C ARG A 37 8.75 28.63 0.86
N SER A 38 8.42 29.66 1.62
CA SER A 38 8.65 31.07 1.28
C SER A 38 10.10 31.45 1.55
N ILE A 39 10.71 32.18 0.62
CA ILE A 39 12.09 32.66 0.68
C ILE A 39 12.01 34.17 0.53
N ILE A 40 12.50 34.92 1.53
CA ILE A 40 12.54 36.37 1.48
C ILE A 40 13.90 36.78 0.89
N VAL A 41 13.90 37.53 -0.19
CA VAL A 41 15.13 38.03 -0.81
C VAL A 41 15.62 39.25 -0.02
N THR A 42 16.70 39.11 0.75
CA THR A 42 17.26 40.24 1.50
C THR A 42 18.20 41.10 0.64
N ARG A 43 18.53 42.30 1.13
CA ARG A 43 19.57 43.13 0.51
C ARG A 43 20.95 42.45 0.50
N ALA A 44 21.24 41.60 1.48
CA ALA A 44 22.47 40.80 1.52
C ALA A 44 22.49 39.75 0.40
N ASP A 45 21.35 39.10 0.15
CA ASP A 45 21.17 38.14 -0.93
C ASP A 45 21.38 38.77 -2.31
N LEU A 46 20.86 39.98 -2.52
CA LEU A 46 21.10 40.76 -3.75
C LEU A 46 22.57 41.15 -3.92
N LYS A 47 23.24 41.52 -2.83
CA LYS A 47 24.67 41.87 -2.86
C LYS A 47 25.55 40.64 -3.18
N ALA A 48 25.26 39.50 -2.56
CA ALA A 48 25.95 38.24 -2.82
C ALA A 48 25.65 37.69 -4.24
N ALA A 49 24.42 37.86 -4.74
CA ALA A 49 24.09 37.55 -6.13
C ALA A 49 24.85 38.44 -7.13
N GLY A 50 25.06 39.72 -6.80
CA GLY A 50 25.93 40.64 -7.56
C GLY A 50 27.39 40.20 -7.59
N ALA A 51 27.85 39.48 -6.55
CA ALA A 51 29.18 38.86 -6.48
C ALA A 51 29.26 37.49 -7.19
N GLY A 52 28.15 36.97 -7.72
CA GLY A 52 28.08 35.67 -8.40
C GLY A 52 28.01 34.46 -7.47
N GLU A 53 27.82 34.66 -6.16
CA GLU A 53 27.74 33.57 -5.19
C GLU A 53 26.39 32.83 -5.26
N MET A 54 26.41 31.52 -5.01
CA MET A 54 25.20 30.72 -4.90
C MET A 54 24.66 30.81 -3.48
N LEU A 55 23.47 31.38 -3.32
CA LEU A 55 22.88 31.57 -2.00
C LEU A 55 22.40 30.24 -1.43
N VAL A 56 22.84 29.97 -0.20
CA VAL A 56 22.22 29.00 0.70
C VAL A 56 21.45 29.84 1.71
N PRO A 57 20.10 29.88 1.65
CA PRO A 57 19.33 30.71 2.56
C PRO A 57 19.59 30.26 4.00
N LEU A 58 20.26 31.13 4.77
CA LEU A 58 20.55 30.97 6.21
C LEU A 58 19.43 31.54 7.08
N GLN A 59 18.26 31.85 6.50
CA GLN A 59 17.19 32.51 7.24
C GLN A 59 16.54 31.55 8.24
N PRO A 60 16.35 31.98 9.51
CA PRO A 60 15.54 31.25 10.46
C PRO A 60 14.11 31.16 9.92
N GLU A 61 13.53 29.97 9.97
CA GLU A 61 12.19 29.70 9.43
C GLU A 61 11.15 30.61 10.10
N GLN A 62 10.70 31.66 9.41
CA GLN A 62 9.39 32.24 9.70
C GLN A 62 8.34 31.32 9.09
N VAL A 63 8.05 30.23 9.80
CA VAL A 63 6.86 29.43 9.52
C VAL A 63 5.68 30.31 9.91
N VAL A 64 5.03 30.92 8.92
CA VAL A 64 3.74 31.57 9.13
C VAL A 64 2.79 30.48 9.63
N LEU A 65 2.49 30.50 10.93
CA LEU A 65 1.53 29.60 11.57
C LEU A 65 0.21 29.74 10.83
N ARG A 66 -0.20 28.69 10.11
CA ARG A 66 -1.51 28.63 9.45
C ARG A 66 -2.45 27.85 10.35
N GLU A 67 -3.61 28.43 10.64
CA GLU A 67 -4.64 27.75 11.44
C GLU A 67 -5.15 26.48 10.74
N ALA A 68 -5.65 25.53 11.51
CA ALA A 68 -6.16 24.27 10.99
C ALA A 68 -7.69 24.35 10.80
N LEU A 69 -8.15 24.20 9.56
CA LEU A 69 -9.55 23.95 9.21
C LEU A 69 -9.86 22.47 9.40
N LEU A 70 -10.93 22.17 10.16
CA LEU A 70 -11.55 20.85 10.13
C LEU A 70 -12.24 20.68 8.76
N VAL A 71 -11.83 19.69 7.98
CA VAL A 71 -12.49 19.32 6.72
C VAL A 71 -13.47 18.17 6.94
N ASP A 72 -13.23 17.34 7.96
CA ASP A 72 -14.11 16.26 8.42
C ASP A 72 -13.79 15.95 9.90
N GLU A 73 -14.56 15.07 10.58
CA GLU A 73 -14.36 14.74 12.02
C GLU A 73 -12.93 14.28 12.38
N VAL A 74 -12.12 13.91 11.39
CA VAL A 74 -10.76 13.33 11.57
C VAL A 74 -9.68 14.10 10.80
N GLU A 75 -10.00 15.03 9.89
CA GLU A 75 -9.01 15.66 9.01
C GLU A 75 -8.86 17.16 9.26
N LEU A 76 -7.64 17.57 9.64
CA LEU A 76 -7.22 18.97 9.78
C LEU A 76 -6.39 19.39 8.56
N ARG A 77 -6.84 20.42 7.84
CA ARG A 77 -6.09 21.05 6.74
C ARG A 77 -5.63 22.46 7.11
N PRO A 78 -4.47 22.93 6.63
CA PRO A 78 -4.06 24.31 6.82
C PRO A 78 -5.04 25.27 6.11
N ALA A 79 -5.45 26.32 6.80
CA ALA A 79 -6.39 27.31 6.29
C ALA A 79 -5.82 28.09 5.10
N PRO A 80 -6.68 28.51 4.14
CA PRO A 80 -6.27 29.38 3.04
C PRO A 80 -5.74 30.72 3.58
N ALA A 81 -4.85 31.35 2.84
CA ALA A 81 -4.31 32.66 3.21
C ALA A 81 -5.45 33.70 3.30
N GLY A 82 -5.63 34.31 4.47
CA GLY A 82 -6.62 35.38 4.71
C GLY A 82 -7.85 35.01 5.53
N SER A 83 -7.94 33.79 6.08
CA SER A 83 -9.01 33.41 7.01
C SER A 83 -8.87 34.11 8.37
N GLU A 84 -9.98 34.59 8.92
CA GLU A 84 -10.01 35.20 10.27
C GLU A 84 -9.69 34.16 11.35
N PRO A 85 -8.92 34.52 12.39
CA PRO A 85 -8.56 33.60 13.46
C PRO A 85 -9.76 33.27 14.37
N GLY A 86 -9.99 31.98 14.65
CA GLY A 86 -10.71 31.58 15.87
C GLY A 86 -12.00 30.75 15.76
N LEU A 87 -11.97 29.56 15.15
CA LEU A 87 -13.07 28.58 15.31
C LEU A 87 -12.73 27.33 16.13
N THR A 88 -11.46 26.90 16.22
CA THR A 88 -11.11 25.61 16.86
C THR A 88 -10.07 25.70 17.99
N GLY A 89 -9.34 26.82 18.10
CA GLY A 89 -8.30 27.01 19.12
C GLY A 89 -7.10 26.04 19.02
N ARG A 90 -6.95 25.30 17.92
CA ARG A 90 -5.89 24.29 17.73
C ARG A 90 -4.88 24.75 16.66
N GLN A 91 -3.59 24.60 16.97
CA GLN A 91 -2.48 24.93 16.07
C GLN A 91 -1.93 23.64 15.42
N VAL A 92 -1.60 23.70 14.13
CA VAL A 92 -0.93 22.61 13.41
C VAL A 92 0.54 22.97 13.23
N HIS A 93 1.42 22.09 13.73
CA HIS A 93 2.87 22.24 13.61
C HIS A 93 3.40 21.44 12.42
N THR A 94 4.42 21.97 11.74
CA THR A 94 5.25 21.19 10.82
C THR A 94 6.01 20.09 11.58
N HIS A 95 6.43 19.02 10.91
CA HIS A 95 7.11 17.88 11.55
C HIS A 95 8.33 18.28 12.41
N GLU A 96 9.13 19.23 11.96
CA GLU A 96 10.29 19.73 12.71
C GLU A 96 9.88 20.61 13.91
N ALA A 97 8.82 21.41 13.78
CA ALA A 97 8.27 22.19 14.89
C ALA A 97 7.56 21.32 15.94
N ALA A 98 6.93 20.21 15.51
CA ALA A 98 6.35 19.22 16.40
C ALA A 98 7.44 18.50 17.21
N LEU A 99 8.55 18.10 16.58
CA LEU A 99 9.71 17.52 17.27
C LEU A 99 10.36 18.50 18.26
N LEU A 100 10.43 19.79 17.91
CA LEU A 100 10.96 20.82 18.80
C LEU A 100 10.02 21.10 19.99
N ALA A 101 8.70 21.12 19.76
CA ALA A 101 7.70 21.33 20.81
C ALA A 101 7.60 20.12 21.76
N ASP A 102 7.72 18.89 21.24
CA ASP A 102 7.74 17.65 22.04
C ASP A 102 9.01 17.57 22.91
N ALA A 103 10.14 18.07 22.39
CA ALA A 103 11.38 18.20 23.14
C ALA A 103 11.35 19.27 24.25
N LEU A 104 10.52 20.32 24.08
CA LEU A 104 10.40 21.42 25.04
C LEU A 104 9.28 21.19 26.08
N GLU A 105 8.21 20.49 25.72
CA GLU A 105 7.03 20.27 26.58
C GLU A 105 6.51 18.81 26.45
N PRO A 106 7.20 17.80 27.03
CA PRO A 106 6.92 16.37 26.80
C PRO A 106 5.56 15.87 27.30
N ASN A 107 4.79 16.70 28.03
CA ASN A 107 3.46 16.35 28.54
C ASN A 107 2.30 16.94 27.72
N ARG A 108 2.58 17.69 26.65
CA ARG A 108 1.54 18.34 25.85
C ARG A 108 1.20 17.46 24.64
N GLN A 109 -0.06 17.02 24.54
CA GLN A 109 -0.54 16.28 23.37
C GLN A 109 -0.51 17.19 22.12
N ILE A 110 0.56 17.06 21.33
CA ILE A 110 0.69 17.75 20.04
C ILE A 110 -0.09 16.93 19.00
N VAL A 111 -1.16 17.50 18.47
CA VAL A 111 -1.90 16.89 17.35
C VAL A 111 -1.10 17.16 16.07
N HIS A 112 -0.49 16.11 15.52
CA HIS A 112 0.21 16.16 14.24
C HIS A 112 -0.76 16.53 13.12
N GLY A 113 -0.56 17.69 12.49
CA GLY A 113 -1.30 18.02 11.27
C GLY A 113 -0.89 17.11 10.12
N ALA A 114 -1.82 16.85 9.20
CA ALA A 114 -1.64 15.98 8.05
C ALA A 114 -0.32 16.31 7.31
N GLY A 115 0.69 15.46 7.51
CA GLY A 115 2.06 15.65 7.05
C GLY A 115 3.11 15.30 8.11
N ALA A 116 2.76 15.35 9.39
CA ALA A 116 3.54 14.75 10.46
C ALA A 116 3.01 13.34 10.76
N TYR A 117 3.96 12.42 10.88
CA TYR A 117 3.83 10.97 10.99
C TYR A 117 2.59 10.48 11.79
N SER A 118 1.50 10.17 11.08
CA SER A 118 0.51 9.22 11.59
C SER A 118 0.99 7.83 11.20
N PRO A 119 1.15 6.87 12.12
CA PRO A 119 1.31 5.47 11.76
C PRO A 119 0.03 5.07 11.01
N GLY A 120 0.07 5.09 9.67
CA GLY A 120 -1.10 4.88 8.80
C GLY A 120 -1.43 6.01 7.84
N ALA A 121 -0.80 7.19 7.92
CA ALA A 121 -0.94 8.20 6.86
C ALA A 121 -0.13 7.76 5.63
N PRO A 122 -0.72 7.71 4.41
CA PRO A 122 0.02 7.35 3.21
C PRO A 122 1.17 8.35 3.01
N ARG A 123 2.41 7.90 3.23
CA ARG A 123 3.60 8.65 2.85
C ARG A 123 3.43 9.05 1.39
N SER A 124 3.71 10.33 1.09
CA SER A 124 3.53 10.92 -0.23
C SER A 124 3.92 9.92 -1.31
N GLY A 125 2.91 9.37 -1.98
CA GLY A 125 3.10 8.41 -3.06
C GLY A 125 4.01 9.00 -4.14
N PRO A 126 4.46 8.19 -5.11
CA PRO A 126 5.29 8.67 -6.20
C PRO A 126 4.72 9.98 -6.73
N ALA A 127 5.55 11.03 -6.74
CA ALA A 127 5.14 12.40 -7.05
C ALA A 127 4.18 12.39 -8.24
N GLU A 128 3.01 13.02 -8.08
CA GLU A 128 2.04 13.19 -9.17
C GLU A 128 2.77 13.68 -10.41
N GLY A 129 2.90 12.81 -11.43
CA GLY A 129 3.56 13.13 -12.69
C GLY A 129 4.89 12.42 -12.98
N ALA A 130 5.42 11.56 -12.11
CA ALA A 130 6.53 10.68 -12.51
C ALA A 130 6.05 9.72 -13.64
N PRO A 131 6.75 9.63 -14.78
CA PRO A 131 6.31 8.79 -15.89
C PRO A 131 6.29 7.32 -15.46
N VAL A 132 5.11 6.72 -15.51
CA VAL A 132 4.91 5.29 -15.21
C VAL A 132 5.70 4.46 -16.20
N ARG A 133 6.65 3.66 -15.71
CA ARG A 133 7.47 2.76 -16.54
C ARG A 133 6.93 1.33 -16.39
N PRO A 134 6.12 0.81 -17.34
CA PRO A 134 5.57 -0.54 -17.24
C PRO A 134 6.64 -1.63 -17.14
N ALA A 135 7.83 -1.39 -17.71
CA ALA A 135 8.98 -2.28 -17.56
C ALA A 135 9.46 -2.38 -16.09
N ALA A 136 9.37 -1.31 -15.30
CA ALA A 136 9.74 -1.35 -13.88
C ALA A 136 8.77 -2.23 -13.08
N PHE A 137 7.48 -2.16 -13.36
CA PHE A 137 6.48 -3.05 -12.76
C PHE A 137 6.79 -4.53 -13.03
N LEU A 138 7.12 -4.89 -14.29
CA LEU A 138 7.45 -6.27 -14.64
C LEU A 138 8.73 -6.75 -13.95
N LEU A 139 9.76 -5.90 -13.89
CA LEU A 139 11.02 -6.23 -13.21
C LEU A 139 10.81 -6.43 -11.70
N ASP A 140 10.03 -5.57 -11.04
CA ASP A 140 9.71 -5.70 -9.62
C ASP A 140 8.84 -6.94 -9.34
N MET A 141 7.92 -7.26 -10.25
CA MET A 141 7.10 -8.47 -10.18
C MET A 141 7.98 -9.72 -10.32
N LEU A 142 8.89 -9.77 -11.30
CA LEU A 142 9.87 -10.86 -11.46
C LEU A 142 10.81 -10.97 -10.25
N ALA A 143 11.24 -9.85 -9.68
CA ALA A 143 12.05 -9.84 -8.46
C ALA A 143 11.31 -10.46 -7.27
N SER A 144 9.98 -10.41 -7.25
CA SER A 144 9.18 -11.07 -6.18
C SER A 144 9.31 -12.60 -6.23
N PHE A 145 9.56 -13.18 -7.41
CA PHE A 145 9.86 -14.60 -7.59
C PHE A 145 11.31 -14.98 -7.18
N TRP A 146 12.20 -13.99 -7.02
CA TRP A 146 13.60 -14.24 -6.67
C TRP A 146 13.87 -13.86 -5.21
N PHE A 147 13.94 -14.85 -4.32
CA PHE A 147 14.15 -14.65 -2.87
C PHE A 147 13.20 -13.63 -2.23
N ALA A 148 11.94 -13.56 -2.68
CA ALA A 148 10.98 -12.55 -2.18
C ALA A 148 11.54 -11.10 -2.27
N GLY A 149 12.32 -10.84 -3.32
CA GLY A 149 13.04 -9.59 -3.56
C GLY A 149 14.30 -9.39 -2.71
N ARG A 150 14.35 -9.94 -1.49
CA ARG A 150 15.48 -9.78 -0.54
C ARG A 150 15.66 -11.05 0.30
N PRO A 151 16.91 -11.49 0.57
CA PRO A 151 17.16 -12.70 1.37
C PRO A 151 16.57 -12.64 2.79
N ARG A 152 16.49 -11.44 3.37
CA ARG A 152 15.81 -11.21 4.65
C ARG A 152 14.32 -11.56 4.57
N ASN A 153 13.64 -11.15 3.50
CA ASN A 153 12.22 -11.46 3.30
C ASN A 153 12.01 -12.97 3.12
N ALA A 154 12.90 -13.64 2.37
CA ALA A 154 12.86 -15.09 2.22
C ALA A 154 13.00 -15.82 3.57
N LEU A 155 13.90 -15.37 4.44
CA LEU A 155 14.08 -15.93 5.77
C LEU A 155 12.84 -15.72 6.65
N VAL A 156 12.25 -14.51 6.64
CA VAL A 156 11.00 -14.24 7.37
C VAL A 156 9.89 -15.15 6.87
N LEU A 157 9.70 -15.26 5.55
CA LEU A 157 8.70 -16.14 4.95
C LEU A 157 8.91 -17.62 5.31
N ALA A 158 10.15 -18.11 5.29
CA ALA A 158 10.45 -19.49 5.66
C ALA A 158 10.12 -19.77 7.12
N ILE A 159 10.50 -18.88 8.04
CA ILE A 159 10.17 -19.02 9.47
C ILE A 159 8.66 -18.96 9.68
N THR A 160 7.99 -17.99 9.08
CA THR A 160 6.54 -17.82 9.19
C THR A 160 5.79 -19.03 8.63
N ALA A 161 6.18 -19.52 7.44
CA ALA A 161 5.58 -20.71 6.85
C ALA A 161 5.82 -21.97 7.69
N LEU A 162 7.00 -22.13 8.29
CA LEU A 162 7.29 -23.24 9.20
C LEU A 162 6.37 -23.21 10.43
N VAL A 163 6.17 -22.04 11.04
CA VAL A 163 5.25 -21.88 12.18
C VAL A 163 3.81 -22.25 11.80
N PHE A 164 3.38 -21.93 10.57
CA PHE A 164 2.05 -22.28 10.06
C PHE A 164 1.89 -23.75 9.69
N THR A 165 2.95 -24.44 9.27
CA THR A 165 2.87 -25.82 8.79
C THR A 165 3.02 -26.88 9.87
N VAL A 166 3.72 -26.57 10.97
CA VAL A 166 3.94 -27.53 12.06
C VAL A 166 2.63 -28.06 12.69
N PRO A 167 1.61 -27.23 12.98
CA PRO A 167 0.35 -27.73 13.56
C PRO A 167 -0.44 -28.69 12.65
N LEU A 168 -0.32 -28.54 11.33
CA LEU A 168 -0.95 -29.47 10.36
C LEU A 168 -0.43 -30.90 10.51
N LEU A 169 0.85 -31.06 10.86
CA LEU A 169 1.46 -32.37 11.11
C LEU A 169 0.90 -33.05 12.35
N ILE A 170 0.43 -32.25 13.31
CA ILE A 170 -0.19 -32.74 14.54
C ILE A 170 -1.60 -33.24 14.19
N LEU A 171 -2.44 -32.41 13.55
CA LEU A 171 -3.81 -32.75 13.16
C LEU A 171 -3.94 -34.01 12.28
N GLY A 172 -2.97 -34.27 11.41
CA GLY A 172 -2.98 -35.42 10.52
C GLY A 172 -2.84 -36.79 11.21
N ARG A 173 -2.65 -36.84 12.54
CA ARG A 173 -2.47 -38.10 13.27
C ARG A 173 -3.79 -38.67 13.82
N PRO A 174 -4.13 -39.93 13.51
CA PRO A 174 -5.42 -40.55 13.85
C PRO A 174 -5.61 -40.87 15.35
N VAL A 175 -4.66 -40.50 16.22
CA VAL A 175 -4.64 -40.88 17.66
C VAL A 175 -5.06 -39.73 18.58
N ILE A 176 -5.56 -38.64 17.99
CA ILE A 176 -5.86 -37.42 18.73
C ILE A 176 -7.28 -37.49 19.29
N GLY A 177 -7.40 -37.48 20.63
CA GLY A 177 -8.70 -37.39 21.29
C GLY A 177 -9.46 -36.10 20.90
N TYR A 178 -10.78 -36.14 20.93
CA TYR A 178 -11.66 -35.06 20.44
C TYR A 178 -11.29 -33.66 20.97
N LEU A 179 -10.92 -33.54 22.24
CA LEU A 179 -10.48 -32.26 22.83
C LEU A 179 -9.22 -31.71 22.16
N VAL A 180 -8.22 -32.56 21.91
CA VAL A 180 -6.97 -32.14 21.27
C VAL A 180 -7.22 -31.79 19.79
N PHE A 181 -8.14 -32.49 19.13
CA PHE A 181 -8.59 -32.14 17.78
C PHE A 181 -9.19 -30.72 17.76
N LEU A 182 -10.15 -30.42 18.65
CA LEU A 182 -10.75 -29.09 18.75
C LEU A 182 -9.71 -27.99 19.05
N LEU A 183 -8.78 -28.24 20.00
CA LEU A 183 -7.73 -27.28 20.32
C LEU A 183 -6.79 -27.03 19.15
N THR A 184 -6.45 -28.07 18.38
CA THR A 184 -5.55 -27.93 17.23
C THR A 184 -6.26 -27.25 16.05
N ALA A 185 -7.55 -27.55 15.83
CA ALA A 185 -8.36 -26.85 14.84
C ALA A 185 -8.55 -25.36 15.19
N LEU A 186 -8.74 -25.04 16.47
CA LEU A 186 -8.78 -23.64 16.93
C LEU A 186 -7.45 -22.94 16.70
N LEU A 187 -6.32 -23.60 17.04
CA LEU A 187 -4.98 -23.06 16.79
C LEU A 187 -4.76 -22.82 15.29
N GLU A 188 -5.12 -23.77 14.43
CA GLU A 188 -5.01 -23.66 12.98
C GLU A 188 -5.86 -22.51 12.43
N PHE A 189 -7.08 -22.33 12.95
CA PHE A 189 -7.93 -21.21 12.58
C PHE A 189 -7.31 -19.86 12.97
N LEU A 190 -6.80 -19.73 14.20
CA LEU A 190 -6.12 -18.51 14.66
C LEU A 190 -4.86 -18.22 13.84
N LEU A 191 -4.13 -19.27 13.49
CA LEU A 191 -2.98 -19.18 12.61
C LEU A 191 -3.38 -18.73 11.19
N PHE A 192 -4.42 -19.31 10.62
CA PHE A 192 -4.96 -18.86 9.33
C PHE A 192 -5.34 -17.37 9.34
N LEU A 193 -5.98 -16.89 10.42
CA LEU A 193 -6.28 -15.47 10.59
C LEU A 193 -5.01 -14.60 10.61
N HIS A 194 -3.97 -15.02 11.30
CA HIS A 194 -2.68 -14.32 11.30
C HIS A 194 -1.97 -14.36 9.94
N ALA A 195 -2.04 -15.48 9.22
CA ALA A 195 -1.51 -15.58 7.86
C ALA A 195 -2.23 -14.58 6.93
N LEU A 196 -3.55 -14.47 7.06
CA LEU A 196 -4.33 -13.52 6.29
C LEU A 196 -3.94 -12.07 6.60
N GLN A 197 -3.84 -11.73 7.89
CA GLN A 197 -3.36 -10.42 8.34
C GLN A 197 -1.99 -10.12 7.75
N PHE A 198 -1.06 -11.07 7.82
CA PHE A 198 0.27 -10.96 7.23
C PHE A 198 0.20 -10.63 5.73
N PHE A 199 -0.53 -11.42 4.93
CA PHE A 199 -0.65 -11.18 3.50
C PHE A 199 -1.33 -9.86 3.15
N TRP A 200 -2.31 -9.44 3.96
CA TRP A 200 -2.92 -8.12 3.82
C TRP A 200 -1.90 -7.00 4.03
N HIS A 201 -1.05 -7.12 5.06
CA HIS A 201 0.05 -6.18 5.32
C HIS A 201 1.06 -6.19 4.18
N VAL A 202 1.44 -7.35 3.64
CA VAL A 202 2.34 -7.42 2.47
C VAL A 202 1.79 -6.61 1.31
N MET A 203 0.50 -6.73 1.01
CA MET A 203 -0.14 -5.99 -0.06
C MET A 203 -0.15 -4.48 0.21
N THR A 204 -0.53 -4.05 1.42
CA THR A 204 -0.64 -2.63 1.75
C THR A 204 0.74 -1.96 1.90
N GLU A 205 1.71 -2.59 2.57
CA GLU A 205 3.09 -2.09 2.70
C GLU A 205 3.75 -1.97 1.32
N THR A 206 3.61 -3.01 0.47
CA THR A 206 4.12 -2.97 -0.91
C THR A 206 3.47 -1.85 -1.73
N ALA A 207 2.15 -1.65 -1.57
CA ALA A 207 1.41 -0.57 -2.23
C ALA A 207 1.91 0.82 -1.82
N MET A 208 2.33 0.99 -0.56
CA MET A 208 2.92 2.22 -0.03
C MET A 208 4.40 2.38 -0.37
N GLY A 209 5.02 1.39 -1.03
CA GLY A 209 6.42 1.42 -1.43
C GLY A 209 7.40 0.95 -0.35
N GLU A 210 6.90 0.31 0.71
CA GLU A 210 7.74 -0.37 1.70
C GLU A 210 8.06 -1.79 1.19
N ASP A 211 9.34 -2.07 0.96
CA ASP A 211 9.80 -3.34 0.39
C ASP A 211 10.26 -4.36 1.44
N ASP A 212 10.42 -3.93 2.69
CA ASP A 212 10.81 -4.79 3.80
C ASP A 212 9.58 -5.35 4.51
N LEU A 213 9.57 -6.68 4.70
CA LEU A 213 8.53 -7.34 5.46
C LEU A 213 8.61 -6.96 6.95
N SER A 214 7.47 -6.54 7.51
CA SER A 214 7.31 -6.45 8.95
C SER A 214 7.34 -7.86 9.60
N VAL A 215 8.22 -8.04 10.59
CA VAL A 215 8.41 -9.33 11.28
C VAL A 215 7.31 -9.57 12.33
N VAL A 216 6.59 -8.52 12.74
CA VAL A 216 5.62 -8.57 13.85
C VAL A 216 4.33 -7.85 13.44
N PRO A 217 3.14 -8.47 13.62
CA PRO A 217 1.87 -7.78 13.46
C PRO A 217 1.79 -6.57 14.39
N ARG A 218 1.45 -5.40 13.85
CA ARG A 218 1.39 -4.14 14.57
C ARG A 218 0.04 -3.99 15.29
N GLY A 219 -0.20 -4.76 16.35
CA GLY A 219 -1.42 -4.60 17.15
C GLY A 219 -1.97 -5.90 17.71
N TRP A 220 -2.82 -5.76 18.74
CA TRP A 220 -3.61 -6.84 19.33
C TRP A 220 -5.11 -6.69 19.01
N ASP A 221 -5.48 -5.77 18.12
CA ASP A 221 -6.88 -5.58 17.73
C ASP A 221 -7.25 -6.60 16.65
N TRP A 222 -7.49 -7.82 17.09
CA TRP A 222 -7.83 -8.96 16.23
C TRP A 222 -9.09 -8.74 15.38
N ILE A 223 -10.00 -7.85 15.80
CA ILE A 223 -11.21 -7.53 15.05
C ILE A 223 -10.84 -6.70 13.81
N GLU A 224 -10.11 -5.61 14.02
CA GLU A 224 -9.72 -4.72 12.93
C GLU A 224 -8.63 -5.31 12.04
N ASP A 225 -7.68 -6.04 12.64
CA ASP A 225 -6.48 -6.49 11.95
C ASP A 225 -6.63 -7.86 11.27
N ALA A 226 -7.51 -8.73 11.76
CA ALA A 226 -7.65 -10.10 11.24
C ALA A 226 -9.08 -10.40 10.74
N LEU A 227 -10.10 -10.14 11.57
CA LEU A 227 -11.48 -10.49 11.22
C LEU A 227 -12.02 -9.61 10.09
N LYS A 228 -11.71 -8.31 10.08
CA LYS A 228 -12.14 -7.37 9.05
C LYS A 228 -11.54 -7.70 7.67
N PRO A 229 -10.22 -7.94 7.50
CA PRO A 229 -9.67 -8.44 6.23
C PRO A 229 -10.31 -9.75 5.77
N LEU A 230 -10.59 -10.68 6.68
CA LEU A 230 -11.28 -11.93 6.34
C LEU A 230 -12.69 -11.66 5.82
N GLY A 231 -13.47 -10.86 6.54
CA GLY A 231 -14.83 -10.47 6.13
C GLY A 231 -14.83 -9.81 4.76
N TRP A 232 -13.88 -8.92 4.49
CA TRP A 232 -13.72 -8.29 3.18
C TRP A 232 -13.32 -9.26 2.09
N LEU A 233 -12.35 -10.15 2.33
CA LEU A 233 -11.94 -11.15 1.36
C LEU A 233 -13.11 -12.08 1.00
N LEU A 234 -13.86 -12.54 1.99
CA LEU A 234 -15.05 -13.37 1.80
C LEU A 234 -16.13 -12.62 1.02
N LEU A 235 -16.41 -11.37 1.39
CA LEU A 235 -17.40 -10.54 0.70
C LEU A 235 -17.02 -10.30 -0.77
N ILE A 236 -15.77 -9.93 -1.04
CA ILE A 236 -15.27 -9.70 -2.41
C ILE A 236 -15.34 -10.99 -3.22
N THR A 237 -14.92 -12.12 -2.64
CA THR A 237 -14.96 -13.42 -3.30
C THR A 237 -16.39 -13.83 -3.60
N LEU A 238 -17.32 -13.62 -2.67
CA LEU A 238 -18.74 -13.89 -2.86
C LEU A 238 -19.31 -13.02 -3.99
N LEU A 239 -19.08 -11.69 -3.94
CA LEU A 239 -19.56 -10.75 -4.96
C LEU A 239 -18.99 -11.06 -6.35
N CYS A 240 -17.70 -11.37 -6.46
CA CYS A 240 -17.08 -11.77 -7.71
C CYS A 240 -17.59 -13.13 -8.21
N SER A 241 -18.09 -13.99 -7.32
CA SER A 241 -18.67 -15.29 -7.67
C SER A 241 -20.15 -15.21 -8.08
N VAL A 242 -20.85 -14.10 -7.81
CA VAL A 242 -22.27 -13.94 -8.16
C VAL A 242 -22.58 -14.27 -9.62
N PRO A 243 -21.81 -13.80 -10.63
CA PRO A 243 -22.08 -14.17 -12.03
C PRO A 243 -21.99 -15.68 -12.27
N ALA A 244 -21.02 -16.36 -11.68
CA ALA A 244 -20.84 -17.80 -11.82
C ALA A 244 -21.97 -18.57 -11.12
N ILE A 245 -22.34 -18.15 -9.91
CA ILE A 245 -23.49 -18.70 -9.18
C ILE A 245 -24.76 -18.52 -10.02
N ALA A 246 -25.04 -17.31 -10.51
CA ALA A 246 -26.20 -17.04 -11.35
C ALA A 246 -26.20 -17.90 -12.62
N ALA A 247 -25.06 -18.06 -13.30
CA ALA A 247 -24.93 -18.94 -14.46
C ALA A 247 -25.23 -20.41 -14.11
N VAL A 248 -24.79 -20.92 -12.96
CA VAL A 248 -25.09 -22.29 -12.53
C VAL A 248 -26.59 -22.50 -12.34
N TRP A 249 -27.29 -21.54 -11.73
CA TRP A 249 -28.71 -21.67 -11.39
C TRP A 249 -29.65 -21.37 -12.57
N TYR A 250 -29.34 -20.37 -13.39
CA TYR A 250 -30.27 -19.85 -14.40
C TYR A 250 -29.91 -20.24 -15.84
N ALA A 251 -28.70 -20.73 -16.12
CA ALA A 251 -28.36 -21.12 -17.48
C ALA A 251 -29.16 -22.37 -17.90
N PRO A 252 -29.81 -22.35 -19.08
CA PRO A 252 -30.56 -23.49 -19.57
C PRO A 252 -29.64 -24.71 -19.74
N ARG A 253 -30.16 -25.90 -19.43
CA ARG A 253 -29.43 -27.16 -19.65
C ARG A 253 -29.22 -27.35 -21.16
N GLY A 254 -27.97 -27.41 -21.59
CA GLY A 254 -27.59 -27.56 -22.99
C GLY A 254 -26.10 -27.31 -23.22
N GLN A 255 -25.66 -27.41 -24.48
CA GLN A 255 -24.24 -27.32 -24.87
C GLN A 255 -23.54 -26.01 -24.46
N TYR A 256 -24.30 -24.93 -24.28
CA TYR A 256 -23.75 -23.61 -23.92
C TYR A 256 -23.68 -23.34 -22.42
N ARG A 257 -24.18 -24.26 -21.56
CA ARG A 257 -24.21 -24.06 -20.12
C ARG A 257 -22.81 -23.99 -19.51
N GLU A 258 -21.95 -24.95 -19.85
CA GLU A 258 -20.59 -25.01 -19.30
C GLU A 258 -19.72 -23.84 -19.77
N PRO A 259 -19.66 -23.47 -21.07
CA PRO A 259 -18.94 -22.28 -21.51
C PRO A 259 -19.41 -21.00 -20.80
N LEU A 260 -20.72 -20.85 -20.57
CA LEU A 260 -21.27 -19.68 -19.89
C LEU A 260 -20.82 -19.60 -18.41
N ILE A 261 -20.83 -20.74 -17.70
CA ILE A 261 -20.34 -20.81 -16.31
C ILE A 261 -18.86 -20.44 -16.26
N TRP A 262 -18.03 -20.99 -17.15
CA TRP A 262 -16.60 -20.67 -17.21
C TRP A 262 -16.33 -19.21 -17.58
N ALA A 263 -17.09 -18.65 -18.52
CA ALA A 263 -17.00 -17.23 -18.84
C ALA A 263 -17.34 -16.35 -17.63
N ALA A 264 -18.34 -16.74 -16.84
CA ALA A 264 -18.72 -16.03 -15.62
C ALA A 264 -17.67 -16.16 -14.50
N VAL A 265 -17.04 -17.33 -14.35
CA VAL A 265 -15.89 -17.54 -13.44
C VAL A 265 -14.70 -16.67 -13.87
N LEU A 266 -14.38 -16.64 -15.16
CA LEU A 266 -13.30 -15.80 -15.70
C LEU A 266 -13.59 -14.31 -15.47
N LEU A 267 -14.84 -13.88 -15.65
CA LEU A 267 -15.23 -12.49 -15.35
C LEU A 267 -15.05 -12.17 -13.85
N GLY A 268 -15.50 -13.06 -12.96
CA GLY A 268 -15.34 -12.89 -11.52
C GLY A 268 -13.87 -12.79 -11.09
N THR A 269 -13.05 -13.74 -11.55
CA THR A 269 -11.59 -13.74 -11.28
C THR A 269 -10.88 -12.56 -11.92
N PHE A 270 -11.37 -12.04 -13.05
CA PHE A 270 -10.85 -10.85 -13.70
C PHE A 270 -11.11 -9.58 -12.88
N VAL A 271 -12.22 -9.48 -12.17
CA VAL A 271 -12.55 -8.30 -11.33
C VAL A 271 -11.97 -8.42 -9.91
N TRP A 272 -11.71 -9.64 -9.43
CA TRP A 272 -11.26 -9.90 -8.07
C TRP A 272 -9.99 -9.14 -7.63
N PRO A 273 -8.90 -9.07 -8.41
CA PRO A 273 -7.69 -8.32 -8.04
C PRO A 273 -7.94 -6.84 -7.74
N ILE A 274 -8.71 -6.17 -8.60
CA ILE A 274 -8.97 -4.74 -8.45
C ILE A 274 -9.99 -4.49 -7.32
N ALA A 275 -10.96 -5.39 -7.14
CA ALA A 275 -11.88 -5.32 -6.02
C ALA A 275 -11.13 -5.46 -4.68
N LEU A 276 -10.20 -6.43 -4.58
CA LEU A 276 -9.37 -6.63 -3.40
C LEU A 276 -8.53 -5.38 -3.07
N LEU A 277 -7.84 -4.82 -4.06
CA LEU A 277 -7.06 -3.58 -3.89
C LEU A 277 -7.93 -2.41 -3.46
N SER A 278 -9.13 -2.29 -4.03
CA SER A 278 -10.04 -1.19 -3.70
C SER A 278 -10.52 -1.25 -2.25
N VAL A 279 -10.73 -2.45 -1.70
CA VAL A 279 -11.12 -2.60 -0.31
C VAL A 279 -9.92 -2.38 0.61
N ALA A 280 -8.76 -2.91 0.25
CA ALA A 280 -7.55 -2.76 1.04
C ALA A 280 -7.04 -1.34 1.16
N LEU A 281 -7.23 -0.51 0.14
CA LEU A 281 -6.61 0.82 0.06
C LEU A 281 -7.63 1.97 0.04
N ALA A 282 -8.91 1.73 -0.28
CA ALA A 282 -9.95 2.76 -0.39
C ALA A 282 -11.10 2.58 0.62
N ASN A 283 -10.87 1.83 1.70
CA ASN A 283 -11.86 1.58 2.76
C ASN A 283 -13.21 1.02 2.24
N GLY A 284 -13.19 0.27 1.14
CA GLY A 284 -14.35 -0.46 0.61
C GLY A 284 -15.43 0.37 -0.12
N ARG A 285 -15.34 1.71 -0.15
CA ARG A 285 -16.35 2.57 -0.82
C ARG A 285 -16.50 2.27 -2.33
N VAL A 286 -15.41 1.83 -2.95
CA VAL A 286 -15.32 1.56 -4.39
C VAL A 286 -16.05 0.27 -4.79
N LEU A 287 -16.17 -0.70 -3.86
CA LEU A 287 -16.80 -1.99 -4.13
C LEU A 287 -18.28 -1.85 -4.52
N LEU A 288 -18.93 -0.78 -4.07
CA LEU A 288 -20.34 -0.48 -4.37
C LEU A 288 -20.54 0.14 -5.76
N ARG A 289 -19.46 0.48 -6.47
CA ARG A 289 -19.48 1.19 -7.75
C ARG A 289 -18.73 0.41 -8.83
N PRO A 290 -19.41 -0.53 -9.52
CA PRO A 290 -18.76 -1.37 -10.53
C PRO A 290 -18.17 -0.57 -11.70
N ASP A 291 -18.72 0.61 -11.97
CA ASP A 291 -18.17 1.57 -12.95
C ASP A 291 -16.74 2.01 -12.61
N LEU A 292 -16.43 2.21 -11.32
CA LEU A 292 -15.08 2.57 -10.88
C LEU A 292 -14.10 1.40 -11.01
N LEU A 293 -14.54 0.16 -10.82
CA LEU A 293 -13.71 -1.03 -11.03
C LEU A 293 -13.33 -1.17 -12.51
N VAL A 294 -14.30 -1.02 -13.42
CA VAL A 294 -14.06 -1.07 -14.87
C VAL A 294 -13.12 0.06 -15.29
N ARG A 295 -13.35 1.29 -14.84
CA ARG A 295 -12.46 2.42 -15.12
C ARG A 295 -11.05 2.21 -14.57
N SER A 296 -10.91 1.56 -13.42
CA SER A 296 -9.61 1.22 -12.84
C SER A 296 -8.84 0.24 -13.73
N VAL A 297 -9.50 -0.82 -14.21
CA VAL A 297 -8.90 -1.79 -15.15
C VAL A 297 -8.43 -1.08 -16.42
N TRP A 298 -9.26 -0.21 -16.98
CA TRP A 298 -8.93 0.55 -18.19
C TRP A 298 -7.79 1.56 -17.95
N GLY A 299 -7.75 2.20 -16.79
CA GLY A 299 -6.69 3.15 -16.42
C GLY A 299 -5.33 2.48 -16.25
N ILE A 300 -5.30 1.27 -15.68
CA ILE A 300 -4.07 0.46 -15.59
C ILE A 300 -3.66 -0.04 -16.98
N GLY A 301 -4.61 -0.48 -17.80
CA GLY A 301 -4.38 -0.93 -19.17
C GLY A 301 -3.70 -2.30 -19.26
N PRO A 302 -2.78 -2.53 -20.22
CA PRO A 302 -2.18 -3.85 -20.47
C PRO A 302 -1.48 -4.49 -19.27
N ALA A 303 -0.91 -3.68 -18.37
CA ALA A 303 -0.25 -4.18 -17.17
C ALA A 303 -1.21 -4.92 -16.22
N TYR A 304 -2.50 -4.56 -16.24
CA TYR A 304 -3.53 -5.26 -15.47
C TYR A 304 -3.68 -6.70 -15.94
N PHE A 305 -3.75 -6.92 -17.25
CA PHE A 305 -3.90 -8.26 -17.81
C PHE A 305 -2.72 -9.15 -17.43
N VAL A 306 -1.49 -8.61 -17.49
CA VAL A 306 -0.31 -9.36 -17.06
C VAL A 306 -0.40 -9.73 -15.57
N ALA A 307 -0.74 -8.77 -14.70
CA ALA A 307 -0.91 -9.02 -13.27
C ALA A 307 -2.00 -10.06 -13.01
N TRP A 308 -3.14 -9.95 -13.70
CA TRP A 308 -4.26 -10.89 -13.58
C TRP A 308 -3.87 -12.30 -14.02
N PHE A 309 -3.17 -12.47 -15.15
CA PHE A 309 -2.67 -13.77 -15.58
C PHE A 309 -1.69 -14.38 -14.58
N VAL A 310 -0.80 -13.57 -14.00
CA VAL A 310 0.12 -14.02 -12.95
C VAL A 310 -0.66 -14.46 -11.70
N VAL A 311 -1.63 -13.66 -11.24
CA VAL A 311 -2.49 -14.04 -10.11
C VAL A 311 -3.23 -15.35 -10.39
N LEU A 312 -3.79 -15.52 -11.58
CA LEU A 312 -4.49 -16.74 -11.97
C LEU A 312 -3.53 -17.94 -12.00
N ALA A 313 -2.32 -17.78 -12.52
CA ALA A 313 -1.30 -18.82 -12.50
C ALA A 313 -0.86 -19.20 -11.07
N LEU A 314 -0.70 -18.22 -10.18
CA LEU A 314 -0.36 -18.45 -8.77
C LEU A 314 -1.49 -19.18 -8.04
N VAL A 315 -2.74 -18.76 -8.23
CA VAL A 315 -3.91 -19.45 -7.65
C VAL A 315 -4.01 -20.88 -8.19
N ALA A 316 -3.86 -21.07 -9.50
CA ALA A 316 -3.85 -22.40 -10.10
C ALA A 316 -2.73 -23.27 -9.52
N ALA A 317 -1.52 -22.74 -9.36
CA ALA A 317 -0.41 -23.44 -8.72
C ALA A 317 -0.74 -23.84 -7.28
N ILE A 318 -1.30 -22.94 -6.47
CA ILE A 318 -1.75 -23.22 -5.10
C ILE A 318 -2.78 -24.36 -5.08
N VAL A 319 -3.80 -24.29 -5.94
CA VAL A 319 -4.85 -25.32 -6.04
C VAL A 319 -4.25 -26.67 -6.45
N ILE A 320 -3.31 -26.67 -7.40
CA ILE A 320 -2.60 -27.88 -7.83
C ILE A 320 -1.80 -28.45 -6.64
N PHE A 321 -0.96 -27.67 -5.97
CA PHE A 321 -0.17 -28.14 -4.82
C PHE A 321 -1.05 -28.69 -3.69
N ILE A 322 -2.19 -28.06 -3.39
CA ILE A 322 -3.11 -28.55 -2.36
C ILE A 322 -3.84 -29.82 -2.81
N GLY A 323 -4.28 -29.89 -4.08
CA GLY A 323 -5.04 -31.02 -4.61
C GLY A 323 -4.19 -32.27 -4.91
N LEU A 324 -2.89 -32.08 -5.12
CA LEU A 324 -1.94 -33.17 -5.35
C LEU A 324 -1.64 -33.88 -4.02
N SER A 325 -2.34 -34.98 -3.75
CA SER A 325 -2.00 -35.82 -2.60
C SER A 325 -0.88 -36.81 -2.93
N PRO A 326 0.15 -36.98 -2.07
CA PRO A 326 1.22 -37.96 -2.27
C PRO A 326 0.71 -39.39 -2.47
N GLY A 327 -0.41 -39.74 -1.82
CA GLY A 327 -1.07 -41.03 -1.98
C GLY A 327 -1.62 -41.25 -3.39
N ALA A 328 -2.23 -40.24 -4.00
CA ALA A 328 -2.74 -40.32 -5.37
C ALA A 328 -1.62 -40.47 -6.42
N MET A 329 -0.42 -39.98 -6.12
CA MET A 329 0.75 -40.13 -7.01
C MET A 329 1.56 -41.42 -6.79
N GLY A 330 1.17 -42.25 -5.82
CA GLY A 330 1.92 -43.45 -5.46
C GLY A 330 3.29 -43.16 -4.83
N TRP A 331 3.45 -42.01 -4.16
CA TRP A 331 4.70 -41.66 -3.49
C TRP A 331 4.92 -42.46 -2.21
N PRO A 332 6.19 -42.68 -1.79
CA PRO A 332 6.50 -43.35 -0.53
C PRO A 332 5.87 -42.64 0.68
N SER A 333 5.50 -43.40 1.71
CA SER A 333 4.91 -42.87 2.96
C SER A 333 5.79 -41.83 3.68
N ALA A 334 7.11 -41.96 3.56
CA ALA A 334 8.06 -40.96 4.04
C ALA A 334 7.84 -39.59 3.37
N VAL A 335 7.60 -39.57 2.06
CA VAL A 335 7.30 -38.35 1.31
C VAL A 335 5.94 -37.80 1.72
N ALA A 336 4.94 -38.66 1.94
CA ALA A 336 3.63 -38.24 2.41
C ALA A 336 3.65 -37.53 3.78
N THR A 337 4.65 -37.82 4.62
CA THR A 337 4.82 -37.19 5.93
C THR A 337 5.43 -35.79 5.83
N VAL A 338 6.35 -35.57 4.89
CA VAL A 338 7.05 -34.28 4.70
C VAL A 338 6.33 -33.36 3.72
N TYR A 339 5.54 -33.92 2.81
CA TYR A 339 4.82 -33.18 1.77
C TYR A 339 3.96 -32.03 2.31
N PRO A 340 3.18 -32.17 3.40
CA PRO A 340 2.38 -31.05 3.92
C PRO A 340 3.22 -29.83 4.31
N ILE A 341 4.45 -30.05 4.79
CA ILE A 341 5.40 -28.97 5.13
C ILE A 341 5.83 -28.26 3.85
N ALA A 342 6.34 -29.02 2.88
CA ALA A 342 6.81 -28.46 1.61
C ALA A 342 5.67 -27.77 0.81
N ALA A 343 4.49 -28.38 0.79
CA ALA A 343 3.30 -27.83 0.17
C ALA A 343 2.84 -26.57 0.88
N GLY A 344 2.81 -26.56 2.22
CA GLY A 344 2.45 -25.37 2.99
C GLY A 344 3.45 -24.22 2.83
N GLU A 345 4.76 -24.50 2.82
CA GLU A 345 5.81 -23.51 2.51
C GLU A 345 5.63 -22.94 1.10
N MET A 346 5.39 -23.79 0.11
CA MET A 346 5.15 -23.36 -1.27
C MET A 346 3.88 -22.52 -1.38
N VAL A 347 2.77 -22.95 -0.77
CA VAL A 347 1.50 -22.20 -0.76
C VAL A 347 1.68 -20.85 -0.10
N PHE A 348 2.38 -20.79 1.03
CA PHE A 348 2.66 -19.54 1.75
C PHE A 348 3.51 -18.58 0.89
N TYR A 349 4.52 -19.12 0.21
CA TYR A 349 5.36 -18.37 -0.71
C TYR A 349 4.58 -17.84 -1.92
N LEU A 350 3.76 -18.69 -2.57
CA LEU A 350 2.93 -18.29 -3.71
C LEU A 350 1.89 -17.23 -3.32
N ALA A 351 1.28 -17.38 -2.13
CA ALA A 351 0.39 -16.36 -1.57
C ALA A 351 1.12 -15.04 -1.33
N TYR A 352 2.33 -15.06 -0.77
CA TYR A 352 3.16 -13.86 -0.65
C TYR A 352 3.37 -13.16 -2.00
N VAL A 353 3.78 -13.91 -3.03
CA VAL A 353 4.00 -13.35 -4.38
C VAL A 353 2.71 -12.78 -4.95
N LEU A 354 1.57 -13.43 -4.72
CA LEU A 354 0.24 -12.97 -5.17
C LEU A 354 -0.09 -11.61 -4.54
N PHE A 355 -0.07 -11.50 -3.21
CA PHE A 355 -0.42 -10.25 -2.53
C PHE A 355 0.59 -9.12 -2.79
N ARG A 356 1.88 -9.45 -2.92
CA ARG A 356 2.91 -8.50 -3.35
C ARG A 356 2.67 -8.00 -4.78
N THR A 357 2.30 -8.88 -5.70
CA THR A 357 1.98 -8.49 -7.10
C THR A 357 0.83 -7.48 -7.15
N LEU A 358 -0.20 -7.68 -6.33
CA LEU A 358 -1.30 -6.73 -6.18
C LEU A 358 -0.82 -5.40 -5.60
N GLY A 359 -0.01 -5.43 -4.54
CA GLY A 359 0.58 -4.22 -3.97
C GLY A 359 1.42 -3.44 -5.00
N LEU A 360 2.25 -4.13 -5.80
CA LEU A 360 3.05 -3.53 -6.87
C LEU A 360 2.18 -2.91 -7.97
N LEU A 361 1.05 -3.55 -8.30
CA LEU A 361 0.10 -3.01 -9.27
C LEU A 361 -0.42 -1.64 -8.81
N PHE A 362 -0.77 -1.49 -7.53
CA PHE A 362 -1.15 -0.20 -6.99
C PHE A 362 0.02 0.78 -6.90
N ARG A 363 1.21 0.33 -6.46
CA ARG A 363 2.39 1.20 -6.35
C ARG A 363 2.72 1.91 -7.67
N HIS A 364 2.68 1.16 -8.78
CA HIS A 364 3.05 1.67 -10.11
C HIS A 364 1.90 2.39 -10.83
N PHE A 365 0.65 1.98 -10.62
CA PHE A 365 -0.50 2.49 -11.38
C PHE A 365 -1.56 3.21 -10.53
N GLY A 366 -1.34 3.36 -9.23
CA GLY A 366 -2.29 3.95 -8.27
C GLY A 366 -2.70 5.38 -8.63
N GLY A 367 -1.81 6.16 -9.24
CA GLY A 367 -2.11 7.50 -9.74
C GLY A 367 -3.15 7.56 -10.87
N ARG A 368 -3.48 6.43 -11.51
CA ARG A 368 -4.51 6.36 -12.56
C ARG A 368 -5.86 5.88 -12.05
N LEU A 369 -5.94 5.55 -10.77
CA LEU A 369 -7.15 4.98 -10.19
C LEU A 369 -8.15 6.09 -9.85
N PRO A 370 -9.39 6.01 -10.35
CA PRO A 370 -10.38 7.09 -10.24
C PRO A 370 -10.89 7.32 -8.81
N TRP A 371 -10.55 6.42 -7.88
CA TRP A 371 -10.99 6.46 -6.48
C TRP A 371 -9.92 6.97 -5.52
N ARG A 372 -8.76 7.38 -6.02
CA ARG A 372 -7.67 7.97 -5.20
C ARG A 372 -7.89 9.47 -4.91
N VAL A 373 -9.15 9.94 -4.97
CA VAL A 373 -9.53 11.37 -4.86
C VAL A 373 -9.49 11.82 -3.41
#